data_AF-A0A954Z5I6-F1
#
_entry.id   AF-A0A954Z5I6-F1
#
_cell.length_a   1.000
_cell.length_b   1.000
_cell.length_c   1.000
_cell.angle_alpha   90.00
_cell.angle_beta   90.00
_cell.angle_gamma   90.00
#
_symmetry.space_group_name_H-M   'P 1'
#
loop_
_entity.id
_entity.type
_entity.pdbx_description
1 polymer ?
#
loop_
_entity_poly.entity_id
_entity_poly.type
_entity_poly.pdbx_seq_one_letter_code
_entity_poly.pdbx_strand_id
1 'polypeptide(L)'
;MQSIQVSWEDEENNRIVELAVQYRLDASSVSIDGITPSRVHFLCPQTGSSLRSIGVHREKGREVVKRQFINGGGMQRLMGHLEEKHGSVQLA
;
A
#
# COMPACT_ATOMS: atom_id res chain seq x y z
N MET A 1 13.88 -0.37 -12.68
CA MET A 1 12.51 -0.37 -12.13
C MET A 1 12.40 -1.55 -11.16
N GLN A 2 11.93 -1.30 -9.95
CA GLN A 2 11.77 -2.31 -8.90
C GLN A 2 10.29 -2.44 -8.52
N SER A 3 9.93 -3.58 -7.92
CA SER A 3 8.58 -3.80 -7.37
C SER A 3 8.65 -4.37 -5.97
N ILE A 4 7.73 -3.94 -5.10
CA ILE A 4 7.57 -4.49 -3.76
C ILE A 4 6.09 -4.78 -3.50
N GLN A 5 5.83 -5.87 -2.76
CA GLN A 5 4.52 -6.15 -2.20
C GLN A 5 4.49 -5.61 -0.77
N VAL A 6 3.51 -4.77 -0.47
CA VAL A 6 3.31 -4.22 0.87
C VAL A 6 1.86 -4.39 1.30
N SER A 7 1.66 -4.44 2.61
CA SER A 7 0.34 -4.44 3.21
C SER A 7 0.12 -3.10 3.90
N TRP A 8 -1.01 -2.46 3.62
CA TRP A 8 -1.47 -1.27 4.32
C TRP A 8 -2.61 -1.64 5.25
N GLU A 9 -2.43 -1.38 6.54
CA GLU A 9 -3.49 -1.48 7.54
C GLU A 9 -4.28 -0.17 7.59
N ASP A 10 -5.55 -0.27 7.24
CA ASP A 10 -6.53 0.80 7.26
C ASP A 10 -7.45 0.57 8.46
N GLU A 11 -7.00 1.08 9.60
CA GLU A 11 -7.67 0.93 10.91
C GLU A 11 -9.07 1.56 10.88
N GLU A 12 -9.24 2.70 10.21
CA GLU A 12 -10.53 3.39 10.07
C GLU A 12 -11.60 2.48 9.45
N ASN A 13 -11.20 1.67 8.47
CA ASN A 13 -12.09 0.77 7.75
C ASN A 13 -11.96 -0.69 8.19
N ASN A 14 -11.22 -0.98 9.27
CA ASN A 14 -10.95 -2.33 9.78
C ASN A 14 -10.54 -3.30 8.67
N ARG A 15 -9.51 -2.96 7.90
CA ARG A 15 -9.06 -3.79 6.78
C ARG A 15 -7.56 -3.72 6.55
N ILE A 16 -7.03 -4.76 5.91
CA ILE A 16 -5.68 -4.79 5.36
C ILE A 16 -5.78 -4.83 3.84
N VAL A 17 -4.98 -4.00 3.17
CA VAL A 17 -4.92 -3.91 1.71
C VAL A 17 -3.55 -4.37 1.23
N GLU A 18 -3.53 -5.39 0.38
CA GLU A 18 -2.33 -5.82 -0.34
C GLU A 18 -2.11 -4.95 -1.57
N LEU A 19 -0.90 -4.43 -1.73
CA LEU A 19 -0.51 -3.47 -2.76
C LEU A 19 0.80 -3.92 -3.42
N ALA A 20 0.80 -3.92 -4.75
CA ALA A 20 2.02 -3.97 -5.55
C ALA A 20 2.48 -2.54 -5.86
N VAL A 21 3.67 -2.16 -5.42
CA VAL A 21 4.25 -0.83 -5.66
C VAL A 21 5.40 -0.96 -6.62
N GLN A 22 5.35 -0.21 -7.72
CA GLN A 22 6.44 -0.06 -8.68
C GLN A 22 7.16 1.26 -8.40
N TYR A 23 8.47 1.19 -8.27
CA TYR A 23 9.28 2.36 -7.95
C TYR A 23 10.66 2.30 -8.63
N ARG A 24 11.26 3.48 -8.75
CA ARG A 24 12.66 3.67 -9.11
C ARG A 24 13.40 4.26 -7.94
N LEU A 25 14.62 3.79 -7.74
CA LEU A 25 15.55 4.30 -6.76
C LEU A 25 16.67 4.99 -7.55
N ASP A 26 16.85 6.27 -7.31
CA ASP A 26 18.05 7.02 -7.69
C ASP A 26 18.83 7.32 -6.40
N ALA A 27 20.10 7.74 -6.50
CA ALA A 27 21.12 7.72 -5.43
C ALA A 27 20.62 8.01 -3.99
N SER A 28 19.67 8.91 -3.80
CA SER A 28 18.99 9.16 -2.51
C SER A 28 17.49 9.42 -2.64
N SER A 29 16.86 9.08 -3.76
CA SER A 29 15.47 9.40 -4.04
C SER A 29 14.68 8.22 -4.58
N VAL A 30 13.42 8.13 -4.17
CA VAL A 30 12.45 7.14 -4.63
C VAL A 30 11.40 7.85 -5.47
N SER A 31 11.22 7.40 -6.71
CA SER A 31 10.07 7.74 -7.54
C SER A 31 9.06 6.61 -7.52
N ILE A 32 7.82 6.86 -7.11
CA ILE A 32 6.74 5.86 -7.19
C ILE A 32 6.07 5.97 -8.56
N ASP A 33 6.32 4.98 -9.42
CA ASP A 33 5.77 4.94 -10.78
C ASP A 33 4.35 4.35 -10.79
N GLY A 34 4.02 3.46 -9.84
CA GLY A 34 2.73 2.79 -9.81
C GLY A 34 2.37 2.15 -8.47
N ILE A 35 1.08 2.16 -8.14
CA ILE A 35 0.50 1.48 -6.98
C ILE A 35 -0.71 0.70 -7.49
N THR A 36 -0.69 -0.62 -7.29
CA THR A 36 -1.74 -1.53 -7.74
C THR A 36 -2.28 -2.34 -6.56
N PRO A 37 -3.48 -2.02 -6.06
CA PRO A 37 -4.18 -2.88 -5.10
C PRO A 37 -4.52 -4.23 -5.72
N SER A 38 -4.25 -5.31 -5.01
CA SER A 38 -4.52 -6.69 -5.45
C SER A 38 -5.64 -7.34 -4.63
N ARG A 39 -5.68 -7.08 -3.31
CA ARG A 39 -6.59 -7.73 -2.38
C ARG A 39 -6.92 -6.85 -1.19
N VAL A 40 -8.13 -7.00 -0.65
CA VAL A 40 -8.58 -6.37 0.60
C VAL A 40 -9.07 -7.46 1.54
N HIS A 41 -8.52 -7.47 2.75
CA HIS A 41 -8.92 -8.34 3.86
C HIS A 41 -9.73 -7.50 4.84
N PHE A 42 -11.01 -7.81 5.01
CA PHE A 42 -11.83 -7.16 6.03
C PHE A 42 -11.64 -7.88 7.36
N LEU A 43 -11.36 -7.11 8.41
CA LEU A 43 -11.05 -7.61 9.73
C LEU A 43 -12.26 -7.46 10.66
N CYS A 44 -12.34 -8.35 11.65
CA CYS A 44 -13.23 -8.20 12.78
C CYS A 44 -12.66 -7.10 13.70
N PRO A 45 -13.41 -6.02 13.99
CA PRO A 45 -12.91 -4.93 14.84
C PRO A 45 -12.58 -5.36 16.27
N GLN A 46 -13.18 -6.46 16.75
CA GLN A 46 -12.98 -6.96 18.10
C GLN A 46 -11.74 -7.86 18.23
N THR A 47 -11.41 -8.63 17.19
CA THR A 47 -10.39 -9.69 17.26
C THR A 47 -9.21 -9.46 16.31
N GLY A 48 -9.32 -8.51 15.38
CA GLY A 48 -8.35 -8.31 14.29
C GLY A 48 -8.32 -9.45 13.27
N SER A 49 -9.15 -10.49 13.42
CA SER A 49 -9.15 -11.66 12.54
C SER A 49 -9.82 -11.34 11.20
N SER A 50 -9.28 -11.88 10.11
CA SER A 50 -9.87 -11.74 8.78
C SER A 50 -11.25 -12.42 8.71
N LEU A 51 -12.30 -11.63 8.47
CA LEU A 51 -13.66 -12.11 8.22
C LEU A 51 -13.82 -12.61 6.79
N ARG A 52 -13.28 -11.86 5.82
CA ARG A 52 -13.32 -12.21 4.40
C ARG A 52 -12.26 -11.45 3.61
N SER A 53 -11.94 -11.96 2.43
CA SER A 53 -11.00 -11.34 1.50
C SER A 53 -11.62 -11.16 0.12
N ILE A 54 -11.38 -10.03 -0.53
CA ILE A 54 -11.84 -9.75 -1.89
C ILE A 54 -10.67 -9.33 -2.78
N GLY A 55 -10.63 -9.84 -4.01
CA GLY A 55 -9.67 -9.40 -5.02
C GLY A 55 -10.08 -8.09 -5.69
N VAL A 56 -9.11 -7.22 -5.97
CA VAL A 56 -9.33 -5.92 -6.63
C VAL A 56 -8.93 -6.02 -8.11
N HIS A 57 -9.83 -6.59 -8.91
CA HIS A 57 -9.55 -6.88 -10.32
C HIS A 57 -9.93 -5.75 -11.27
N ARG A 58 -11.01 -5.01 -10.96
CA ARG A 58 -11.52 -3.96 -11.84
C ARG A 58 -10.76 -2.66 -11.62
N GLU A 59 -10.50 -1.95 -12.72
CA GLU A 59 -9.82 -0.65 -12.73
C GLU A 59 -10.45 0.33 -11.75
N LYS A 60 -11.78 0.48 -11.78
CA LYS A 60 -12.46 1.41 -10.87
C LYS A 60 -12.26 1.07 -9.40
N GLY A 61 -12.23 -0.22 -9.07
CA GLY A 61 -11.94 -0.68 -7.71
C GLY A 61 -10.52 -0.34 -7.28
N ARG A 62 -9.55 -0.52 -8.20
CA ARG A 62 -8.14 -0.14 -7.96
C ARG A 62 -7.99 1.36 -7.73
N GLU A 63 -8.65 2.19 -8.52
CA GLU A 63 -8.64 3.64 -8.33
C GLU A 63 -9.17 4.06 -6.96
N VAL A 64 -10.31 3.49 -6.55
CA VAL A 64 -10.94 3.81 -5.26
C VAL A 64 -10.02 3.42 -4.11
N VAL A 65 -9.49 2.20 -4.13
CA VAL A 65 -8.60 1.71 -3.06
C VAL A 65 -7.28 2.48 -3.06
N LYS A 66 -6.70 2.79 -4.22
CA LYS A 66 -5.49 3.62 -4.33
C LYS A 66 -5.71 5.01 -3.74
N ARG A 67 -6.85 5.64 -4.02
CA ARG A 67 -7.19 6.95 -3.44
C ARG A 67 -7.31 6.87 -1.91
N GLN A 68 -7.92 5.82 -1.40
CA GLN A 68 -8.03 5.59 0.05
C GLN A 68 -6.65 5.38 0.69
N PHE A 69 -5.77 4.62 0.05
CA PHE A 69 -4.39 4.45 0.48
C PHE A 69 -3.63 5.78 0.56
N ILE A 70 -3.75 6.63 -0.46
CA ILE A 70 -3.08 7.94 -0.49
C ILE A 70 -3.64 8.86 0.61
N ASN A 71 -4.97 8.93 0.74
CA ASN A 71 -5.63 9.81 1.71
C ASN A 71 -5.48 9.33 3.16
N GLY A 72 -5.40 8.02 3.38
CA GLY A 72 -5.30 7.38 4.69
C GLY A 72 -3.87 7.27 5.22
N GLY A 73 -2.93 8.06 4.71
CA GLY A 73 -1.54 8.08 5.18
C GLY A 73 -0.69 6.88 4.75
N GLY A 74 -1.17 6.07 3.81
CA GLY A 74 -0.47 4.88 3.34
C GLY A 74 0.87 5.19 2.65
N MET A 75 0.99 6.38 2.03
CA MET A 75 2.24 6.84 1.42
C MET A 75 3.36 7.02 2.45
N GLN A 76 3.06 7.56 3.63
CA GLN A 76 4.04 7.75 4.70
C GLN A 76 4.54 6.40 5.22
N ARG A 77 3.64 5.43 5.41
CA ARG A 77 4.01 4.06 5.81
C ARG A 77 4.87 3.37 4.74
N LEU A 78 4.51 3.54 3.46
CA LEU A 78 5.30 3.01 2.34
C LEU A 78 6.71 3.63 2.31
N MET A 79 6.84 4.94 2.49
CA MET A 79 8.14 5.60 2.50
C MET A 79 9.00 5.10 3.66
N GLY A 80 8.46 4.99 4.88
CA GLY A 80 9.19 4.41 6.01
C GLY A 80 9.69 3.00 5.72
N HIS A 81 8.85 2.17 5.07
CA HIS A 81 9.27 0.82 4.67
C HIS A 81 10.37 0.81 3.60
N LEU A 82 10.36 1.77 2.67
CA LEU A 82 11.42 1.91 1.66
C LEU A 82 12.72 2.46 2.27
N GLU A 83 12.62 3.34 3.27
CA GLU A 83 13.76 3.83 4.05
C GLU A 83 14.42 2.72 4.87
N GLU A 84 13.63 1.89 5.55
CA GLU A 84 14.14 0.71 6.27
C GLU A 84 14.89 -0.26 5.32
N LYS A 85 14.40 -0.40 4.09
CA LYS A 85 14.94 -1.34 3.11
C LYS A 85 16.19 -0.84 2.40
N HIS A 86 16.28 0.46 2.12
CA HIS A 86 17.32 1.05 1.26
C HIS A 86 18.18 2.12 1.93
N GLY A 87 17.95 2.42 3.20
CA GLY A 87 18.56 3.55 3.91
C GLY A 87 17.80 4.86 3.67
N SER A 88 18.35 5.99 4.11
CA SER A 88 17.68 7.29 3.96
C SER A 88 17.37 7.62 2.49
N VAL A 89 16.08 7.62 2.15
CA VAL A 89 15.58 7.93 0.82
C VAL A 89 14.45 8.94 0.91
N GLN A 90 14.37 9.86 -0.05
CA GLN A 90 13.32 10.87 -0.10
C GLN A 90 12.40 10.62 -1.30
N LEU A 91 11.12 10.96 -1.18
CA LEU A 91 10.21 10.91 -2.33
C LEU A 91 10.66 11.98 -3.34
N ALA A 92 10.86 11.57 -4.59
CA ALA A 92 11.26 12.43 -5.71
C ALA A 92 10.12 13.35 -6.19
#